data_AF-A0A812WP94-F1
#
_entry.id   AF-A0A812WP94-F1
#
_cell.length_a   1.000
_cell.length_b   1.000
_cell.length_c   1.000
_cell.angle_alpha   90.00
_cell.angle_beta   90.00
_cell.angle_gamma   90.00
#
_symmetry.space_group_name_H-M   'P 1'
#
loop_
_entity.id
_entity.type
_entity.pdbx_description
1 polymer ?
#
loop_
_entity_poly.entity_id
_entity_poly.type
_entity_poly.pdbx_seq_one_letter_code
_entity_poly.pdbx_strand_id
1 'polypeptide(L)'
;MGWGHVASTLCEAQGESGHAGHASRWAVVAEDVCLSQESSDSLMEEADALCENSDDDTLLIPEPRPGYADKSWWARQLEQHALALGYKVSADSAKPLQLELGIPFRCLSTSEPDSDFRSFQAANHTIEQQFTSLQMQVSAHESSLRQSRSSERSADVDLLVCGSPCNPFSRMRGKRFHQDSVMSHKSYATTFVDVFKAFEAFEPKTAVMEQTAGFGLPFDCSTSETPLQRRGEQVV
;
A
#
# COMPACT_ATOMS: atom_id res chain seq x y z
N MET A 1 2.50 -16.24 -9.63
CA MET A 1 3.44 -15.43 -8.81
C MET A 1 2.60 -14.44 -8.02
N GLY A 2 2.47 -14.59 -6.71
CA GLY A 2 1.54 -13.75 -5.94
C GLY A 2 2.20 -12.47 -5.43
N TRP A 3 1.61 -11.33 -5.81
CA TRP A 3 1.96 -9.95 -5.46
C TRP A 3 1.70 -9.70 -3.97
N GLY A 4 2.76 -9.65 -3.17
CA GLY A 4 2.71 -9.47 -1.72
C GLY A 4 3.54 -8.29 -1.28
N HIS A 5 3.29 -7.12 -1.87
CA HIS A 5 4.15 -5.96 -1.76
C HIS A 5 3.44 -4.76 -1.15
N VAL A 6 4.11 -4.06 -0.24
CA VAL A 6 3.64 -2.79 0.33
C VAL A 6 4.25 -1.65 -0.48
N ALA A 7 3.40 -0.71 -0.85
CA ALA A 7 3.83 0.59 -1.35
C ALA A 7 3.72 1.62 -0.23
N SER A 8 4.73 2.48 -0.11
CA SER A 8 4.73 3.57 0.88
C SER A 8 5.22 4.86 0.25
N THR A 9 4.76 5.99 0.80
CA THR A 9 5.19 7.33 0.42
C THR A 9 5.38 8.19 1.67
N LEU A 10 6.56 8.80 1.80
CA LEU A 10 6.89 9.73 2.87
C LEU A 10 6.87 11.17 2.33
N CYS A 11 6.18 12.05 3.03
CA CYS A 11 6.01 13.44 2.65
C CYS A 11 6.38 14.40 3.79
N GLU A 12 7.02 15.50 3.42
CA GLU A 12 7.26 16.68 4.26
C GLU A 12 6.35 17.82 3.74
N ALA A 13 5.62 18.47 4.64
CA ALA A 13 4.74 19.58 4.31
C ALA A 13 5.56 20.85 4.03
N GLN A 14 5.24 21.56 2.95
CA GLN A 14 5.94 22.81 2.63
C GLN A 14 5.13 24.01 3.16
N GLY A 15 5.57 24.58 4.28
CA GLY A 15 4.97 25.79 4.87
C GLY A 15 5.74 26.30 6.09
N GLU A 16 5.64 27.60 6.38
CA GLU A 16 6.29 28.21 7.55
C GLU A 16 5.64 27.70 8.85
N SER A 17 6.19 26.62 9.42
CA SER A 17 5.70 26.05 10.67
C SER A 17 6.12 26.93 11.86
N GLY A 18 5.22 27.80 12.31
CA GLY A 18 5.30 28.39 13.65
C GLY A 18 5.28 27.28 14.69
N HIS A 19 6.31 27.20 15.54
CA HIS A 19 6.51 26.14 16.53
C HIS A 19 5.32 26.01 17.51
N ALA A 20 4.46 25.02 17.29
CA ALA A 20 3.57 24.47 18.30
C ALA A 20 4.12 23.10 18.74
N GLY A 21 4.36 22.91 20.03
CA GLY A 21 4.84 21.64 20.58
C GLY A 21 3.83 20.52 20.36
N HIS A 22 4.25 19.42 19.74
CA HIS A 22 3.37 18.33 19.36
C HIS A 22 3.62 17.06 20.19
N ALA A 23 2.53 16.51 20.73
CA ALA A 23 2.46 15.12 21.16
C ALA A 23 1.98 14.30 19.96
N SER A 24 2.75 13.29 19.54
CA SER A 24 2.37 12.40 18.43
C SER A 24 1.17 11.55 18.85
N ARG A 25 0.04 11.70 18.15
CA ARG A 25 -1.13 10.84 18.27
C ARG A 25 -1.45 10.27 16.90
N TRP A 26 -1.19 8.98 16.72
CA TRP A 26 -1.60 8.24 15.55
C TRP A 26 -3.10 8.02 15.57
N ALA A 27 -3.78 8.29 14.45
CA ALA A 27 -5.13 7.83 14.21
C ALA A 27 -5.11 7.01 12.91
N VAL A 28 -5.46 5.72 12.99
CA VAL A 28 -5.69 4.90 11.81
C VAL A 28 -7.11 5.17 11.35
N VAL A 29 -7.26 5.81 10.20
CA VAL A 29 -8.55 5.98 9.53
C VAL A 29 -8.60 4.97 8.39
N ALA A 30 -9.40 3.92 8.55
CA ALA A 30 -9.75 3.02 7.46
C ALA A 30 -11.05 3.55 6.83
N GLU A 31 -10.95 4.16 5.65
CA GLU A 31 -12.11 4.55 4.86
C GLU A 31 -12.35 3.53 3.74
N ASP A 32 -13.62 3.23 3.45
CA ASP A 32 -14.05 2.32 2.39
C ASP A 32 -13.74 2.92 1.00
N VAL A 33 -12.50 2.76 0.53
CA VAL A 33 -12.09 3.02 -0.87
C VAL A 33 -12.28 1.76 -1.76
N CYS A 34 -12.85 0.70 -1.19
CA CYS A 34 -12.77 -0.69 -1.70
C CYS A 34 -13.71 -1.08 -2.85
N LEU A 35 -14.71 -0.29 -3.22
CA LEU A 35 -15.75 -0.76 -4.16
C LEU A 35 -15.23 -1.16 -5.55
N SER A 36 -14.07 -0.62 -5.99
CA SER A 36 -13.51 -0.96 -7.32
C SER A 36 -12.47 -2.09 -7.31
N GLN A 37 -11.72 -2.25 -6.21
CA GLN A 37 -10.75 -3.35 -6.06
C GLN A 37 -11.46 -4.67 -5.76
N GLU A 38 -12.56 -4.66 -4.99
CA GLU A 38 -13.39 -5.84 -4.74
C GLU A 38 -13.90 -6.47 -6.04
N SER A 39 -14.21 -5.66 -7.06
CA SER A 39 -14.62 -6.19 -8.38
C SER A 39 -13.46 -6.84 -9.16
N SER A 40 -12.23 -6.33 -9.05
CA SER A 40 -11.07 -6.88 -9.75
C SER A 40 -10.54 -8.13 -9.05
N ASP A 41 -10.53 -8.13 -7.72
CA ASP A 41 -10.10 -9.26 -6.90
C ASP A 41 -11.09 -10.43 -7.00
N SER A 42 -12.40 -10.17 -7.10
CA SER A 42 -13.40 -11.20 -7.38
C SER A 42 -13.12 -11.95 -8.68
N LEU A 43 -12.74 -11.24 -9.74
CA LEU A 43 -12.48 -11.83 -11.06
C LEU A 43 -11.17 -12.63 -11.06
N MET A 44 -10.16 -12.15 -10.33
CA MET A 44 -8.90 -12.86 -10.13
C MET A 44 -9.07 -14.11 -9.25
N GLU A 45 -9.90 -14.03 -8.21
CA GLU A 45 -10.13 -15.17 -7.33
C GLU A 45 -11.03 -16.23 -7.96
N GLU A 46 -11.99 -15.83 -8.82
CA GLU A 46 -12.70 -16.77 -9.68
C GLU A 46 -11.70 -17.48 -10.64
N ALA A 47 -10.72 -16.76 -11.19
CA ALA A 47 -9.67 -17.34 -12.02
C ALA A 47 -8.72 -18.28 -11.24
N ASP A 48 -8.31 -17.92 -10.02
CA ASP A 48 -7.46 -18.76 -9.16
C ASP A 48 -8.23 -19.99 -8.65
N ALA A 49 -9.50 -19.83 -8.28
CA ALA A 49 -10.36 -20.95 -7.86
C ALA A 49 -10.69 -21.90 -9.02
N LEU A 50 -10.77 -21.40 -10.25
CA LEU A 50 -10.84 -22.24 -11.45
C LEU A 50 -9.52 -23.00 -11.69
N CYS A 51 -8.38 -22.36 -11.44
CA CYS A 51 -7.06 -23.02 -11.53
C CYS A 51 -6.85 -24.10 -10.45
N GLU A 52 -7.36 -23.89 -9.23
CA GLU A 52 -7.16 -24.85 -8.13
C GLU A 52 -8.12 -26.05 -8.17
N ASN A 53 -9.23 -25.99 -8.93
CA ASN A 53 -10.27 -27.04 -8.97
C ASN A 53 -10.41 -27.77 -10.32
N SER A 54 -9.61 -27.45 -11.35
CA SER A 54 -9.66 -28.16 -12.63
C SER A 54 -8.61 -29.28 -12.71
N ASP A 55 -9.06 -30.54 -12.73
CA ASP A 55 -8.27 -31.69 -13.19
C ASP A 55 -8.21 -31.78 -14.74
N ASP A 56 -8.75 -30.77 -15.44
CA ASP A 56 -8.88 -30.71 -16.89
C ASP A 56 -7.94 -29.65 -17.47
N ASP A 57 -6.83 -30.10 -18.06
CA ASP A 57 -5.73 -29.32 -18.68
C ASP A 57 -6.15 -28.45 -19.89
N THR A 58 -7.45 -28.32 -20.19
CA THR A 58 -7.95 -27.71 -21.43
C THR A 58 -8.51 -26.29 -21.29
N LEU A 59 -8.65 -25.75 -20.08
CA LEU A 59 -9.07 -24.34 -19.87
C LEU A 59 -7.87 -23.43 -19.58
N LEU A 60 -7.02 -23.26 -20.59
CA LEU A 60 -6.00 -22.23 -20.59
C LEU A 60 -6.69 -20.85 -20.66
N ILE A 61 -6.72 -20.14 -19.54
CA ILE A 61 -6.76 -18.68 -19.54
C ILE A 61 -5.63 -18.26 -20.50
N PRO A 62 -5.91 -17.49 -21.57
CA PRO A 62 -4.86 -17.15 -22.52
C PRO A 62 -3.79 -16.39 -21.77
N GLU A 63 -2.59 -16.98 -21.67
CA GLU A 63 -1.45 -16.29 -21.08
C GLU A 63 -1.33 -14.92 -21.75
N PRO A 64 -1.07 -13.85 -20.97
CA PRO A 64 -0.75 -12.56 -21.57
C PRO A 64 0.42 -12.78 -22.51
N ARG A 65 0.18 -12.57 -23.81
CA ARG A 65 1.18 -12.83 -24.85
C ARG A 65 2.49 -12.11 -24.47
N PRO A 66 3.66 -12.76 -24.59
CA PRO A 66 4.93 -12.12 -24.32
C PRO A 66 5.03 -10.81 -25.11
N GLY A 67 5.13 -9.67 -24.41
CA GLY A 67 5.20 -8.33 -25.01
C GLY A 67 3.97 -7.43 -24.86
N TYR A 68 2.93 -7.82 -24.11
CA TYR A 68 1.68 -7.04 -23.97
C TYR A 68 1.57 -6.10 -22.76
N ALA A 69 2.58 -6.03 -21.88
CA ALA A 69 2.67 -4.98 -20.87
C ALA A 69 3.23 -3.68 -21.48
N ASP A 70 2.64 -3.24 -22.60
CA ASP A 70 2.90 -1.88 -23.10
C ASP A 70 2.31 -0.89 -22.11
N LYS A 71 2.97 0.26 -21.90
CA LYS A 71 2.50 1.37 -21.03
C LYS A 71 1.05 1.78 -21.36
N SER A 72 0.63 1.56 -22.61
CA SER A 72 -0.73 1.80 -23.07
C SER A 72 -1.78 0.88 -22.42
N TRP A 73 -1.41 -0.32 -21.97
CA TRP A 73 -2.32 -1.25 -21.29
C TRP A 73 -2.68 -0.75 -19.88
N TRP A 74 -1.70 -0.36 -19.08
CA TRP A 74 -1.93 0.23 -17.76
C TRP A 74 -2.72 1.53 -17.84
N ALA A 75 -2.39 2.39 -18.80
CA ALA A 75 -3.14 3.63 -19.05
C ALA A 75 -4.61 3.34 -19.38
N ARG A 76 -4.90 2.32 -20.21
CA ARG A 76 -6.28 1.91 -20.54
C ARG A 76 -7.02 1.31 -19.35
N GLN A 77 -6.35 0.51 -18.51
CA GLN A 77 -6.99 -0.06 -17.32
C GLN A 77 -7.36 1.03 -16.31
N LEU A 78 -6.45 1.97 -16.06
CA LEU A 78 -6.72 3.15 -15.23
C LEU A 78 -7.86 4.00 -15.82
N GLU A 79 -7.87 4.20 -17.14
CA GLU A 79 -8.92 4.92 -17.84
C GLU A 79 -10.29 4.25 -17.66
N GLN A 80 -10.36 2.93 -17.89
CA GLN A 80 -11.59 2.15 -17.72
C GLN A 80 -12.09 2.16 -16.27
N HIS A 81 -11.19 2.02 -15.29
CA HIS A 81 -11.55 2.07 -13.86
C HIS A 81 -12.12 3.44 -13.46
N ALA A 82 -11.45 4.52 -13.84
CA ALA A 82 -11.90 5.86 -13.50
C ALA A 82 -13.23 6.22 -14.19
N LEU A 83 -13.45 5.76 -15.44
CA LEU A 83 -14.75 5.89 -16.10
C LEU A 83 -15.87 5.11 -15.38
N ALA A 84 -15.59 3.89 -14.90
CA ALA A 84 -16.58 3.09 -14.15
C ALA A 84 -17.01 3.75 -12.84
N LEU A 85 -16.11 4.52 -12.21
CA LEU A 85 -16.37 5.31 -11.01
C LEU A 85 -17.02 6.68 -11.30
N GLY A 86 -17.31 6.99 -12.57
CA GLY A 86 -17.92 8.26 -12.98
C GLY A 86 -16.92 9.42 -13.06
N TYR A 87 -15.61 9.17 -12.94
CA TYR A 87 -14.59 10.18 -13.17
C TYR A 87 -14.39 10.39 -14.67
N LYS A 88 -14.27 11.65 -15.07
CA LYS A 88 -13.77 11.99 -16.41
C LYS A 88 -12.27 11.88 -16.42
N VAL A 89 -11.76 10.84 -17.05
CA VAL A 89 -10.35 10.69 -17.35
C VAL A 89 -10.05 11.62 -18.52
N SER A 90 -9.54 12.81 -18.24
CA SER A 90 -8.84 13.57 -19.26
C SER A 90 -7.37 13.19 -19.19
N ALA A 91 -6.60 13.41 -20.26
CA ALA A 91 -5.15 13.26 -20.20
C ALA A 91 -4.50 14.13 -19.09
N ASP A 92 -5.25 15.08 -18.51
CA ASP A 92 -4.86 15.94 -17.39
C ASP A 92 -5.40 15.46 -16.02
N SER A 93 -6.04 14.29 -15.91
CA SER A 93 -6.75 13.87 -14.68
C SER A 93 -5.90 13.15 -13.65
N ALA A 94 -4.68 12.74 -13.97
CA ALA A 94 -3.69 12.34 -12.97
C ALA A 94 -3.08 13.60 -12.35
N LYS A 95 -3.93 14.42 -11.74
CA LYS A 95 -3.49 15.59 -11.01
C LYS A 95 -2.79 15.08 -9.75
N PRO A 96 -1.51 15.41 -9.51
CA PRO A 96 -0.84 15.03 -8.27
C PRO A 96 -1.71 15.42 -7.08
N LEU A 97 -1.60 14.71 -5.96
CA LEU A 97 -2.31 15.02 -4.71
C LEU A 97 -2.20 16.53 -4.33
N GLN A 98 -1.10 17.20 -4.73
CA GLN A 98 -0.91 18.65 -4.62
C GLN A 98 -1.98 19.47 -5.34
N LEU A 99 -2.39 19.05 -6.54
CA LEU A 99 -3.38 19.73 -7.36
C LEU A 99 -4.81 19.45 -6.88
N GLU A 100 -5.08 18.27 -6.34
CA GLU A 100 -6.44 17.92 -5.86
C GLU A 100 -6.72 18.49 -4.47
N LEU A 101 -5.78 18.35 -3.53
CA LEU A 101 -5.93 18.85 -2.17
C LEU A 101 -5.46 20.30 -2.02
N GLY A 102 -4.71 20.83 -2.99
CA GLY A 102 -4.10 22.15 -2.89
C GLY A 102 -2.99 22.23 -1.83
N ILE A 103 -2.50 21.09 -1.33
CA ILE A 103 -1.51 21.01 -0.25
C ILE A 103 -0.13 20.81 -0.88
N PRO A 104 0.79 21.79 -0.78
CA PRO A 104 2.16 21.61 -1.24
C PRO A 104 2.90 20.67 -0.30
N PHE A 105 3.58 19.68 -0.88
CA PHE A 105 4.40 18.73 -0.14
C PHE A 105 5.65 18.36 -0.94
N ARG A 106 6.67 17.91 -0.22
CA ARG A 106 7.89 17.34 -0.77
C ARG A 106 7.87 15.83 -0.52
N CYS A 107 7.98 15.03 -1.58
CA CYS A 107 8.03 13.58 -1.46
C CYS A 107 9.46 13.13 -1.11
N LEU A 108 9.69 12.83 0.16
CA LEU A 108 10.98 12.42 0.69
C LEU A 108 11.42 11.08 0.10
N SER A 109 10.53 10.07 0.13
CA SER A 109 10.83 8.79 -0.50
C SER A 109 9.61 7.93 -0.74
N THR A 110 9.78 6.93 -1.61
CA THR A 110 8.78 5.88 -1.87
C THR A 110 9.40 4.49 -1.76
N SER A 111 8.59 3.48 -1.46
CA SER A 111 8.96 2.09 -1.67
C SER A 111 7.97 1.39 -2.59
N GLU A 112 8.46 0.72 -3.63
CA GLU A 112 7.66 0.02 -4.63
C GLU A 112 8.55 -1.05 -5.30
N PRO A 113 8.26 -2.35 -5.18
CA PRO A 113 9.10 -3.40 -5.78
C PRO A 113 9.00 -3.51 -7.30
N ASP A 114 7.89 -3.12 -7.91
CA ASP A 114 7.74 -3.15 -9.36
C ASP A 114 8.49 -1.97 -10.02
N SER A 115 9.37 -2.27 -10.96
CA SER A 115 10.15 -1.25 -11.67
C SER A 115 9.30 -0.35 -12.57
N ASP A 116 8.20 -0.85 -13.11
CA ASP A 116 7.35 -0.09 -14.01
C ASP A 116 6.56 0.96 -13.23
N PHE A 117 6.05 0.60 -12.04
CA PHE A 117 5.41 1.56 -11.14
C PHE A 117 6.40 2.60 -10.60
N ARG A 118 7.62 2.21 -10.22
CA ARG A 118 8.66 3.20 -9.84
C ARG A 118 8.97 4.17 -10.98
N SER A 119 9.09 3.66 -12.21
CA SER A 119 9.35 4.48 -13.40
C SER A 119 8.20 5.46 -13.66
N PHE A 120 6.96 5.00 -13.48
CA PHE A 120 5.78 5.85 -13.57
C PHE A 120 5.78 6.94 -12.49
N GLN A 121 6.05 6.59 -11.23
CA GLN A 121 6.14 7.56 -10.13
C GLN A 121 7.19 8.64 -10.41
N ALA A 122 8.40 8.25 -10.83
CA ALA A 122 9.50 9.18 -11.14
C ALA A 122 9.21 10.08 -12.34
N ALA A 123 8.38 9.64 -13.29
CA ALA A 123 7.98 10.46 -14.43
C ALA A 123 6.93 11.53 -14.07
N ASN A 124 6.14 11.30 -13.01
CA ASN A 124 5.01 12.16 -12.64
C ASN A 124 5.27 13.00 -11.37
N HIS A 125 6.27 12.65 -10.57
CA HIS A 125 6.55 13.28 -9.28
C HIS A 125 8.05 13.50 -9.05
N THR A 126 8.38 14.56 -8.34
CA THR A 126 9.73 14.76 -7.79
C THR A 126 9.86 13.97 -6.51
N ILE A 127 10.60 12.87 -6.55
CA ILE A 127 10.84 11.96 -5.42
C ILE A 127 12.35 11.94 -5.15
N GLU A 128 12.79 12.16 -3.91
CA GLU A 128 14.23 12.20 -3.63
C GLU A 128 14.88 10.83 -3.65
N GLN A 129 14.20 9.83 -3.07
CA GLN A 129 14.71 8.46 -2.99
C GLN A 129 13.60 7.45 -3.28
N GLN A 130 13.89 6.47 -4.13
CA GLN A 130 13.00 5.34 -4.40
C GLN A 130 13.66 4.04 -3.95
N PHE A 131 12.90 3.21 -3.24
CA PHE A 131 13.33 1.92 -2.73
C PHE A 131 12.51 0.79 -3.34
N THR A 132 13.08 -0.40 -3.41
CA THR A 132 12.39 -1.61 -3.89
C THR A 132 11.60 -2.32 -2.79
N SER A 133 11.76 -1.90 -1.53
CA SER A 133 10.99 -2.44 -0.41
C SER A 133 10.93 -1.47 0.75
N LEU A 134 9.88 -1.61 1.57
CA LEU A 134 9.69 -0.81 2.78
C LEU A 134 10.84 -1.02 3.79
N GLN A 135 11.37 -2.24 3.91
CA GLN A 135 12.48 -2.54 4.80
C GLN A 135 13.77 -1.81 4.39
N MET A 136 14.02 -1.67 3.08
CA MET A 136 15.16 -0.89 2.58
C MET A 136 14.99 0.60 2.89
N GLN A 137 13.78 1.13 2.70
CA GLN A 137 13.45 2.53 3.03
C GLN A 137 13.67 2.81 4.53
N VAL A 138 13.15 1.94 5.41
CA VAL A 138 13.34 2.01 6.86
C VAL A 138 14.83 1.95 7.24
N SER A 139 15.56 0.97 6.69
CA SER A 139 16.99 0.80 6.98
C SER A 139 17.84 2.01 6.57
N ALA A 140 17.50 2.63 5.42
CA ALA A 140 18.17 3.83 4.95
C ALA A 140 17.92 5.03 5.87
N HIS A 141 16.69 5.19 6.36
CA HIS A 141 16.34 6.23 7.31
C HIS A 141 17.05 6.06 8.66
N GLU A 142 17.02 4.85 9.23
CA GLU A 142 17.76 4.56 10.48
C GLU A 142 19.27 4.81 10.32
N SER A 143 19.83 4.47 9.16
CA SER A 143 21.24 4.73 8.87
C SER A 143 21.55 6.22 8.81
N SER A 144 20.66 7.01 8.19
CA SER A 144 20.75 8.47 8.14
C SER A 144 20.70 9.09 9.55
N LEU A 145 19.79 8.60 10.41
CA LEU A 145 19.71 9.00 11.81
C LEU A 145 21.01 8.74 12.58
N ARG A 146 21.64 7.57 12.38
CA ARG A 146 22.89 7.21 13.06
C ARG A 146 24.10 8.04 12.60
N GLN A 147 24.11 8.48 11.34
CA GLN A 147 25.19 9.27 10.76
C GLN A 147 25.09 10.76 11.11
N SER A 148 23.87 11.25 11.33
CA SER A 148 23.57 12.63 11.75
C SER A 148 23.94 12.83 13.23
N ARG A 149 25.24 12.77 13.53
CA ARG A 149 25.82 13.10 14.85
C ARG A 149 25.90 14.60 15.11
N SER A 150 25.76 15.41 14.06
CA SER A 150 25.55 16.86 14.14
C SER A 150 24.06 17.13 14.20
N SER A 151 23.66 18.12 14.98
CA SER A 151 22.29 18.58 15.28
C SER A 151 21.41 18.98 14.09
N GLU A 152 21.79 18.65 12.86
CA GLU A 152 20.91 18.70 11.71
C GLU A 152 19.95 17.52 11.83
N ARG A 153 18.73 17.83 12.29
CA ARG A 153 17.63 16.87 12.36
C ARG A 153 17.49 16.21 10.99
N SER A 154 17.42 14.88 10.96
CA SER A 154 16.88 14.17 9.80
C SER A 154 15.56 14.81 9.40
N ALA A 155 15.23 14.82 8.11
CA ALA A 155 13.96 15.33 7.62
C ALA A 155 12.82 14.76 8.46
N ASP A 156 12.07 15.66 9.09
CA ASP A 156 10.93 15.33 9.94
C ASP A 156 9.81 14.85 9.00
N VAL A 157 9.30 13.64 9.23
CA VAL A 157 8.25 13.08 8.37
C VAL A 157 6.92 13.65 8.84
N ASP A 158 6.27 14.48 8.03
CA ASP A 158 4.95 14.99 8.39
C ASP A 158 3.84 13.98 8.10
N LEU A 159 3.93 13.30 6.96
CA LEU A 159 2.92 12.36 6.49
C LEU A 159 3.57 11.09 5.95
N LEU A 160 3.07 9.94 6.41
CA LEU A 160 3.34 8.64 5.80
C LEU A 160 2.05 8.05 5.26
N VAL A 161 2.06 7.68 3.99
CA VAL A 161 0.97 6.95 3.33
C VAL A 161 1.43 5.54 3.02
N CYS A 162 0.66 4.54 3.44
CA CYS A 162 0.92 3.12 3.19
C CYS A 162 -0.29 2.48 2.51
N GLY A 163 -0.05 1.72 1.44
CA GLY A 163 -0.98 0.73 0.90
C GLY A 163 -0.35 -0.64 1.00
N SER A 164 -1.06 -1.62 1.54
CA SER A 164 -0.56 -2.99 1.63
C SER A 164 -1.42 -3.95 0.80
N PRO A 165 -0.92 -5.16 0.52
CA PRO A 165 -1.71 -6.17 -0.18
C PRO A 165 -3.03 -6.45 0.54
N CYS A 166 -4.12 -6.51 -0.24
CA CYS A 166 -5.45 -6.86 0.24
C CYS A 166 -5.52 -8.24 0.88
N ASN A 167 -4.77 -9.20 0.34
CA ASN A 167 -4.60 -10.53 0.91
C ASN A 167 -3.50 -10.48 1.98
N PRO A 168 -3.76 -10.87 3.25
CA PRO A 168 -4.75 -11.86 3.69
C PRO A 168 -6.03 -11.31 4.35
N PHE A 169 -6.40 -10.07 4.14
CA PHE A 169 -7.53 -9.48 4.87
C PHE A 169 -8.82 -9.47 4.06
N SER A 170 -8.75 -9.58 2.74
CA SER A 170 -9.90 -9.59 1.84
C SER A 170 -10.98 -10.59 2.27
N ARG A 171 -12.24 -10.11 2.27
CA ARG A 171 -13.44 -10.92 2.55
C ARG A 171 -13.70 -11.95 1.47
N MET A 172 -13.19 -11.70 0.28
CA MET A 172 -13.41 -12.57 -0.88
C MET A 172 -12.58 -13.83 -0.77
N ARG A 173 -11.42 -13.75 -0.07
CA ARG A 173 -10.51 -14.89 0.08
C ARG A 173 -11.24 -16.13 0.61
N GLY A 174 -11.31 -17.22 -0.15
CA GLY A 174 -12.07 -18.42 0.21
C GLY A 174 -11.70 -19.04 1.57
N LYS A 175 -10.42 -18.94 1.98
CA LYS A 175 -9.93 -19.41 3.29
C LYS A 175 -9.84 -18.30 4.35
N ARG A 176 -10.40 -17.10 4.12
CA ARG A 176 -10.27 -15.92 4.99
C ARG A 176 -10.56 -16.19 6.46
N PHE A 177 -11.58 -16.99 6.75
CA PHE A 177 -12.04 -17.28 8.12
C PHE A 177 -11.62 -18.66 8.64
N HIS A 178 -10.81 -19.40 7.87
CA HIS A 178 -10.23 -20.64 8.38
C HIS A 178 -9.20 -20.32 9.45
N GLN A 179 -9.17 -21.13 10.51
CA GLN A 179 -8.22 -21.00 11.62
C GLN A 179 -6.79 -20.80 11.09
N ASP A 180 -6.11 -19.79 11.65
CA ASP A 180 -4.73 -19.38 11.33
C ASP A 180 -4.46 -18.95 9.87
N SER A 181 -5.47 -18.95 8.97
CA SER A 181 -5.24 -18.68 7.56
C SER A 181 -4.74 -17.27 7.28
N VAL A 182 -5.17 -16.28 8.07
CA VAL A 182 -4.71 -14.90 7.93
C VAL A 182 -3.24 -14.75 8.35
N MET A 183 -2.90 -15.26 9.54
CA MET A 183 -1.55 -15.11 10.10
C MET A 183 -0.50 -15.94 9.35
N SER A 184 -0.90 -17.11 8.82
CA SER A 184 -0.01 -17.98 8.04
C SER A 184 0.21 -17.52 6.59
N HIS A 185 -0.52 -16.50 6.13
CA HIS A 185 -0.38 -16.00 4.77
C HIS A 185 0.94 -15.22 4.59
N LYS A 186 1.64 -15.45 3.48
CA LYS A 186 2.95 -14.83 3.18
C LYS A 186 2.97 -13.30 3.28
N SER A 187 1.87 -12.64 2.91
CA SER A 187 1.77 -11.16 2.91
C SER A 187 1.33 -10.58 4.26
N TYR A 188 1.06 -11.43 5.27
CA TYR A 188 0.73 -10.98 6.62
C TYR A 188 1.86 -10.14 7.22
N ALA A 189 3.10 -10.64 7.14
CA ALA A 189 4.28 -9.95 7.65
C ALA A 189 4.45 -8.58 6.99
N THR A 190 4.25 -8.49 5.68
CA THR A 190 4.39 -7.23 4.94
C THR A 190 3.35 -6.20 5.38
N THR A 191 2.09 -6.60 5.52
CA THR A 191 1.00 -5.69 5.91
C THR A 191 1.08 -5.28 7.37
N PHE A 192 1.38 -6.20 8.27
CA PHE A 192 1.44 -5.93 9.71
C PHE A 192 2.84 -5.51 10.13
N VAL A 193 3.78 -6.44 10.09
CA VAL A 193 5.09 -6.27 10.73
C VAL A 193 5.87 -5.12 10.10
N ASP A 194 5.91 -5.05 8.77
CA ASP A 194 6.74 -4.05 8.09
C ASP A 194 6.13 -2.65 8.13
N VAL A 195 4.81 -2.53 8.01
CA VAL A 195 4.11 -1.23 8.14
C VAL A 195 4.24 -0.69 9.56
N PHE A 196 4.06 -1.53 10.60
CA PHE A 196 4.25 -1.09 11.98
C PHE A 196 5.70 -0.64 12.24
N LYS A 197 6.69 -1.39 11.74
CA LYS A 197 8.10 -0.97 11.82
C LYS A 197 8.36 0.36 11.13
N ALA A 198 7.70 0.63 10.01
CA ALA A 198 7.79 1.93 9.36
C ALA A 198 7.20 3.05 10.23
N PHE A 199 6.05 2.82 10.87
CA PHE A 199 5.46 3.80 11.80
C PHE A 199 6.38 4.09 12.98
N GLU A 200 7.00 3.07 13.56
CA GLU A 200 7.97 3.23 14.65
C GLU A 200 9.26 3.91 14.19
N ALA A 201 9.78 3.56 13.02
CA ALA A 201 11.08 4.08 12.55
C ALA A 201 11.00 5.52 12.06
N PHE A 202 9.93 5.89 11.35
CA PHE A 202 9.79 7.23 10.76
C PHE A 202 9.18 8.25 11.72
N GLU A 203 8.47 7.79 12.76
CA GLU A 203 7.68 8.64 13.65
C GLU A 203 6.96 9.81 12.93
N PRO A 204 6.16 9.56 11.86
CA PRO A 204 5.42 10.61 11.18
C PRO A 204 4.55 11.52 12.10
N LYS A 205 4.18 12.73 11.69
CA LYS A 205 3.12 13.47 12.45
C LYS A 205 1.74 12.90 12.18
N THR A 206 1.53 12.36 10.99
CA THR A 206 0.27 11.75 10.53
C THR A 206 0.57 10.53 9.67
N ALA A 207 -0.21 9.47 9.83
CA ALA A 207 -0.11 8.28 9.00
C ALA A 207 -1.48 7.96 8.38
N VAL A 208 -1.48 7.58 7.11
CA VAL A 208 -2.64 7.09 6.37
C VAL A 208 -2.33 5.68 5.91
N MET A 209 -3.23 4.74 6.21
CA MET A 209 -3.10 3.36 5.79
C MET A 209 -4.37 2.95 5.05
N GLU A 210 -4.22 2.62 3.77
CA GLU A 210 -5.28 2.01 2.98
C GLU A 210 -5.31 0.51 3.27
N GLN A 211 -6.51 -0.05 3.48
CA GLN A 211 -6.76 -1.46 3.74
C GLN A 211 -8.12 -1.91 3.20
N THR A 212 -8.25 -3.22 2.97
CA THR A 212 -9.54 -3.81 2.60
C THR A 212 -10.56 -3.85 3.72
N ALA A 213 -11.85 -3.84 3.37
CA ALA A 213 -12.98 -3.95 4.31
C ALA A 213 -12.88 -5.17 5.25
N GLY A 214 -12.20 -6.25 4.82
CA GLY A 214 -11.99 -7.43 5.66
C GLY A 214 -10.91 -7.28 6.74
N PHE A 215 -10.16 -6.18 6.75
CA PHE A 215 -9.17 -5.86 7.80
C PHE A 215 -9.84 -5.55 9.15
N GLY A 216 -11.06 -5.02 9.13
CA GLY A 216 -11.85 -4.78 10.35
C GLY A 216 -12.54 -6.02 10.92
N LEU A 217 -12.39 -7.19 10.27
CA LEU A 217 -13.06 -8.43 10.67
C LEU A 217 -12.14 -9.34 11.49
N PRO A 218 -12.68 -10.28 12.29
CA PRO A 218 -11.87 -11.20 13.07
C PRO A 218 -10.87 -12.00 12.24
N PHE A 219 -9.77 -12.44 12.85
CA PHE A 219 -8.75 -13.23 12.16
C PHE A 219 -9.30 -14.55 11.57
N ASP A 220 -10.16 -15.23 12.31
CA ASP A 220 -10.85 -16.45 11.88
C ASP A 220 -12.15 -16.64 12.68
N CYS A 221 -12.87 -17.75 12.43
CA CYS A 221 -14.14 -18.04 13.08
C CYS A 221 -14.03 -18.40 14.58
N SER A 222 -12.82 -18.64 15.10
CA SER A 222 -12.61 -19.05 16.49
C SER A 222 -12.35 -17.87 17.44
N THR A 223 -12.10 -16.68 16.91
CA THR A 223 -11.78 -15.47 17.67
C THR A 223 -12.67 -14.29 17.28
N SER A 224 -12.82 -13.33 18.19
CA SER A 224 -13.38 -12.00 17.91
C SER A 224 -12.31 -10.93 17.71
N GLU A 225 -11.03 -11.28 17.90
CA GLU A 225 -9.90 -10.38 17.74
C GLU A 225 -9.73 -10.00 16.27
N THR A 226 -9.65 -8.69 16.01
CA THR A 226 -9.44 -8.15 14.67
C THR A 226 -8.00 -7.64 14.48
N PRO A 227 -7.51 -7.60 13.24
CA PRO A 227 -6.26 -6.94 12.87
C PRO A 227 -6.08 -5.54 13.50
N LEU A 228 -7.15 -4.74 13.56
CA LEU A 228 -7.13 -3.38 14.16
C LEU A 228 -6.93 -3.35 15.68
N GLN A 229 -7.34 -4.42 16.38
CA GLN A 229 -7.28 -4.48 17.84
C GLN A 229 -5.90 -4.91 18.34
N ARG A 230 -5.07 -5.51 17.48
CA ARG A 230 -3.73 -5.97 17.83
C ARG A 230 -2.84 -4.74 18.05
N ARG A 231 -2.59 -4.43 19.32
CA ARG A 231 -1.52 -3.51 19.71
C ARG A 231 -0.20 -4.14 19.24
N GLY A 232 0.79 -3.34 18.85
CA GLY A 232 2.08 -3.80 18.31
C GLY A 232 2.95 -4.67 19.25
N GLU A 233 2.34 -5.38 20.19
CA GLU A 233 2.99 -6.36 21.07
C GLU A 233 3.45 -7.56 20.23
N GLN A 234 4.77 -7.63 20.11
CA GLN A 234 5.62 -8.70 19.55
C GLN A 234 4.87 -9.91 18.99
N VAL A 235 4.77 -9.95 17.65
CA VAL A 235 4.58 -11.20 16.90
C VAL A 235 5.87 -12.03 17.12
N VAL A 236 5.82 -12.99 18.04
CA VAL A 236 6.89 -13.97 18.31
C VAL A 236 6.87 -15.06 17.25
#